data_AF-A0A965B7G5-F1
#
_entry.id   AF-A0A965B7G5-F1
#
_cell.length_a   1.000
_cell.length_b   1.000
_cell.length_c   1.000
_cell.angle_alpha   90.00
_cell.angle_beta   90.00
_cell.angle_gamma   90.00
#
_symmetry.space_group_name_H-M   'P 1'
#
loop_
_entity.id
_entity.type
_entity.pdbx_description
1 polymer ?
#
loop_
_entity_poly.entity_id
_entity_poly.type
_entity_poly.pdbx_seq_one_letter_code
_entity_poly.pdbx_strand_id
1 'polypeptide(L)'
;ACYDLVDLIGWQDMPDRFSSRESHAHNRLLTSVVLDADERRQVARTFCDRLSGAKGPVTYFLPTHGCNEWDRAGGPLSDPDGLAAFVDETTRTVPSNVELVTLECHINDPEFCDRVLATFDDWVERGIIGR
;
A
#
# COMPACT_ATOMS: atom_id res chain seq x y z
N ALA A 1 6.58 -3.28 4.36
CA ALA A 1 7.02 -2.01 3.74
C ALA A 1 5.79 -1.30 3.21
N CYS A 2 5.71 0.01 3.39
CA CYS A 2 4.64 0.84 2.84
C CYS A 2 4.71 0.82 1.31
N TYR A 3 3.58 1.06 0.63
CA TYR A 3 3.45 1.00 -0.82
C TYR A 3 4.20 2.11 -1.58
N ASP A 4 4.57 3.17 -0.89
CA ASP A 4 5.00 4.46 -1.44
C ASP A 4 6.35 4.94 -0.89
N LEU A 5 7.03 4.13 -0.08
CA LEU A 5 8.31 4.50 0.53
C LEU A 5 9.41 3.50 0.18
N VAL A 6 10.61 4.03 -0.04
CA VAL A 6 11.85 3.23 -0.12
C VAL A 6 12.79 3.68 0.99
N ASP A 7 13.19 2.73 1.82
CA ASP A 7 14.15 2.97 2.89
C ASP A 7 15.58 2.86 2.39
N LEU A 8 16.38 3.87 2.71
CA LEU A 8 17.79 3.98 2.39
C LEU A 8 18.63 4.08 3.66
N ILE A 9 19.91 3.75 3.53
CA ILE A 9 20.89 3.84 4.61
C ILE A 9 21.17 5.32 4.90
N GLY A 10 20.73 5.82 6.06
CA GLY A 10 20.70 7.25 6.37
C GLY A 10 22.06 7.92 6.57
N TRP A 11 23.15 7.17 6.74
CA TRP A 11 24.51 7.72 6.84
C TRP A 11 25.30 7.68 5.53
N GLN A 12 24.70 7.15 4.46
CA GLN A 12 25.27 7.20 3.11
C GLN A 12 24.68 8.37 2.34
N ASP A 13 25.40 8.81 1.30
CA ASP A 13 24.90 9.84 0.41
C ASP A 13 23.64 9.35 -0.31
N MET A 14 22.68 10.26 -0.49
CA MET A 14 21.46 9.99 -1.24
C MET A 14 21.82 9.65 -2.70
N PRO A 15 21.35 8.52 -3.26
CA PRO A 15 21.54 8.23 -4.67
C PRO A 15 20.95 9.34 -5.56
N ASP A 16 21.64 9.73 -6.63
CA ASP A 16 21.26 10.87 -7.48
C ASP A 16 19.80 10.80 -7.96
N ARG A 17 19.29 9.60 -8.27
CA ARG A 17 17.90 9.38 -8.72
C ARG A 17 16.84 9.82 -7.70
N PHE A 18 17.22 9.96 -6.43
CA PHE A 18 16.35 10.35 -5.32
C PHE A 18 16.67 11.74 -4.76
N SER A 19 17.71 12.40 -5.27
CA SER A 19 18.20 13.68 -4.74
C SER A 19 17.17 14.82 -4.74
N SER A 20 16.20 14.79 -5.66
CA SER A 20 15.12 15.78 -5.76
C SER A 20 13.80 15.32 -5.14
N ARG A 21 13.76 14.15 -4.49
CA ARG A 21 12.54 13.56 -3.93
C ARG A 21 12.34 14.05 -2.50
N GLU A 22 11.08 14.10 -2.08
CA GLU A 22 10.76 14.27 -0.68
C GLU A 22 11.26 13.06 0.12
N SER A 23 11.90 13.33 1.26
CA SER A 23 12.46 12.30 2.11
C SER A 23 12.33 12.65 3.57
N HIS A 24 12.23 11.62 4.41
CA HIS A 24 12.10 11.72 5.84
C HIS A 24 13.23 10.95 6.51
N ALA A 25 14.06 11.65 7.29
CA ALA A 25 15.07 11.02 8.12
C ALA A 25 14.41 10.36 9.34
N HIS A 26 13.96 9.12 9.19
CA HIS A 26 13.25 8.39 10.24
C HIS A 26 14.11 8.19 11.49
N ASN A 27 15.38 7.84 11.31
CA ASN A 27 16.39 7.84 12.37
C ASN A 27 17.81 7.95 11.76
N ARG A 28 18.87 7.93 12.60
CA ARG A 28 20.27 8.04 12.14
C ARG A 28 20.68 6.96 11.12
N LEU A 29 19.97 5.83 11.09
CA LEU A 29 20.26 4.69 10.24
C LEU A 29 19.39 4.62 8.99
N LEU A 30 18.23 5.29 8.99
CA LEU A 30 17.19 5.12 7.97
C LEU A 30 16.68 6.47 7.48
N THR A 31 16.66 6.64 6.17
CA THR A 31 15.96 7.72 5.47
C THR A 31 14.96 7.11 4.51
N SER A 32 13.69 7.48 4.65
CA SER A 32 12.61 7.02 3.78
C SER A 32 12.41 8.04 2.67
N VAL A 33 12.44 7.60 1.42
CA VAL A 33 12.18 8.43 0.25
C VAL A 33 10.78 8.12 -0.29
N VAL A 34 10.03 9.17 -0.60
CA VAL A 34 8.70 9.06 -1.18
C VAL A 34 8.81 8.71 -2.66
N LEU A 35 8.17 7.61 -3.06
CA LEU A 35 8.03 7.20 -4.46
C LEU A 35 7.10 8.15 -5.21
N ASP A 36 7.37 8.38 -6.48
CA ASP A 36 6.45 9.15 -7.32
C ASP A 36 5.27 8.34 -7.84
N ALA A 37 4.40 9.01 -8.58
CA ALA A 37 3.21 8.40 -9.16
C ALA A 37 3.54 7.20 -10.08
N ASP A 38 4.55 7.28 -10.93
CA ASP A 38 4.89 6.19 -11.87
C ASP A 38 5.49 4.97 -11.14
N GLU A 39 6.32 5.22 -10.13
CA GLU A 39 6.87 4.22 -9.24
C GLU A 39 5.76 3.55 -8.42
N ARG A 40 4.80 4.31 -7.90
CA ARG A 40 3.63 3.76 -7.19
C ARG A 40 2.74 2.93 -8.12
N ARG A 41 2.53 3.36 -9.37
CA ARG A 41 1.86 2.52 -10.39
C ARG A 41 2.62 1.22 -10.63
N GLN A 42 3.95 1.26 -10.64
CA GLN A 42 4.78 0.04 -10.74
C GLN A 42 4.59 -0.88 -9.54
N VAL A 43 4.49 -0.34 -8.32
CA VAL A 43 4.18 -1.12 -7.11
C VAL A 43 2.79 -1.78 -7.24
N ALA A 44 1.76 -1.01 -7.63
CA ALA A 44 0.41 -1.53 -7.84
C ALA A 44 0.37 -2.71 -8.83
N ARG A 45 1.00 -2.55 -10.00
CA ARG A 45 1.17 -3.62 -11.00
C ARG A 45 1.89 -4.83 -10.43
N THR A 46 2.99 -4.60 -9.72
CA THR A 46 3.76 -5.69 -9.09
C THR A 46 2.92 -6.48 -8.10
N PHE A 47 2.09 -5.81 -7.29
CA PHE A 47 1.18 -6.49 -6.36
C PHE A 47 0.16 -7.33 -7.13
N CYS A 48 -0.52 -6.75 -8.12
CA CYS A 48 -1.51 -7.44 -8.94
C CYS A 48 -0.92 -8.65 -9.68
N ASP A 49 0.27 -8.51 -10.27
CA ASP A 49 0.99 -9.58 -10.95
C ASP A 49 1.29 -10.75 -10.00
N ARG A 50 1.67 -10.46 -8.75
CA ARG A 50 1.93 -11.50 -7.75
C ARG A 50 0.65 -12.21 -7.33
N LEU A 51 -0.44 -11.47 -7.13
CA LEU A 51 -1.74 -12.02 -6.74
C LEU A 51 -2.38 -12.86 -7.86
N SER A 52 -2.06 -12.59 -9.13
CA SER A 52 -2.58 -13.35 -10.27
C SER A 52 -2.19 -14.85 -10.24
N GLY A 53 -1.07 -15.19 -9.60
CA GLY A 53 -0.60 -16.57 -9.46
C GLY A 53 -1.19 -17.34 -8.28
N ALA A 54 -2.06 -16.71 -7.47
CA ALA A 54 -2.65 -17.35 -6.30
C ALA A 54 -3.61 -18.48 -6.70
N LYS A 55 -3.52 -19.61 -5.96
CA LYS A 55 -4.35 -20.81 -6.21
C LYS A 55 -5.57 -20.91 -5.28
N GLY A 56 -5.54 -20.20 -4.16
CA GLY A 56 -6.66 -20.12 -3.22
C GLY A 56 -7.46 -18.83 -3.40
N PRO A 57 -8.55 -18.65 -2.63
CA PRO A 57 -9.27 -17.39 -2.56
C PRO A 57 -8.33 -16.24 -2.18
N VAL A 58 -8.56 -15.07 -2.77
CA VAL A 58 -7.79 -13.85 -2.47
C VAL A 58 -8.75 -12.67 -2.36
N THR A 59 -8.65 -11.94 -1.26
CA THR A 59 -9.27 -10.63 -1.09
C THR A 59 -8.17 -9.58 -0.92
N TYR A 60 -8.23 -8.50 -1.69
CA TYR A 60 -7.31 -7.36 -1.59
C TYR A 60 -8.09 -6.14 -1.09
N PHE A 61 -7.77 -5.69 0.12
CA PHE A 61 -8.31 -4.46 0.69
C PHE A 61 -7.48 -3.25 0.26
N LEU A 62 -8.15 -2.24 -0.28
CA LEU A 62 -7.54 -1.01 -0.78
C LEU A 62 -8.18 0.21 -0.08
N PRO A 63 -7.55 0.77 0.96
CA PRO A 63 -8.00 2.03 1.56
C PRO A 63 -7.69 3.20 0.63
N THR A 64 -8.62 4.13 0.45
CA THR A 64 -8.49 5.23 -0.53
C THR A 64 -8.05 6.56 0.09
N HIS A 65 -7.91 6.65 1.42
CA HIS A 65 -7.50 7.90 2.09
C HIS A 65 -6.07 7.85 2.65
N GLY A 66 -5.32 6.78 2.35
CA GLY A 66 -3.92 6.59 2.72
C GLY A 66 -3.61 5.15 3.13
N CYS A 67 -2.41 4.68 2.78
CA CYS A 67 -1.96 3.31 3.05
C CYS A 67 -0.70 3.23 3.92
N ASN A 68 -0.28 4.33 4.57
CA ASN A 68 0.75 4.32 5.61
C ASN A 68 0.44 5.32 6.74
N GLU A 69 1.26 5.41 7.79
CA GLU A 69 0.96 6.28 8.94
C GLU A 69 0.94 7.79 8.61
N TRP A 70 1.70 8.22 7.60
CA TRP A 70 2.00 9.63 7.37
C TRP A 70 1.35 10.22 6.12
N ASP A 71 0.66 9.42 5.31
CA ASP A 71 0.10 9.82 4.01
C ASP A 71 -1.36 10.29 4.05
N ARG A 72 -2.00 10.27 5.23
CA ARG A 72 -3.30 10.92 5.44
C ARG A 72 -3.29 12.36 4.92
N ALA A 73 -4.42 12.82 4.38
CA ALA A 73 -4.63 14.22 3.99
C ALA A 73 -4.14 15.22 5.06
N GLY A 74 -3.19 16.09 4.67
CA GLY A 74 -2.58 17.09 5.56
C GLY A 74 -1.45 16.56 6.46
N GLY A 75 -1.14 15.26 6.37
CA GLY A 75 -0.01 14.63 7.03
C GLY A 75 1.33 14.96 6.38
N PRO A 76 2.46 14.62 7.04
CA PRO A 76 3.79 15.01 6.60
C PRO A 76 4.21 14.46 5.24
N LEU A 77 3.70 13.29 4.85
CA LEU A 77 4.01 12.63 3.57
C LEU A 77 2.75 12.52 2.70
N SER A 78 1.79 13.43 2.91
CA SER A 78 0.54 13.43 2.15
C SER A 78 0.80 13.82 0.69
N ASP A 79 0.57 12.87 -0.21
CA ASP A 79 0.64 13.06 -1.65
C ASP A 79 -0.63 12.51 -2.32
N PRO A 80 -1.67 13.36 -2.47
CA PRO A 80 -2.94 12.96 -3.06
C PRO A 80 -2.82 12.41 -4.48
N ASP A 81 -1.90 12.97 -5.29
CA ASP A 81 -1.72 12.58 -6.69
C ASP A 81 -1.06 11.20 -6.78
N GLY A 82 -0.04 10.93 -5.96
CA GLY A 82 0.60 9.63 -5.89
C GLY A 82 -0.32 8.54 -5.31
N LEU A 83 -1.15 8.86 -4.30
CA LEU A 83 -2.17 7.95 -3.79
C LEU A 83 -3.23 7.63 -4.86
N ALA A 84 -3.75 8.66 -5.54
CA ALA A 84 -4.72 8.49 -6.62
C ALA A 84 -4.15 7.62 -7.76
N ALA A 85 -2.88 7.81 -8.12
CA ALA A 85 -2.20 6.98 -9.12
C ALA A 85 -2.10 5.51 -8.70
N PHE A 86 -1.80 5.23 -7.44
CA PHE A 86 -1.76 3.87 -6.91
C PHE A 86 -3.15 3.20 -6.90
N VAL A 87 -4.17 3.92 -6.44
CA VAL A 87 -5.55 3.42 -6.38
C VAL A 87 -6.09 3.13 -7.77
N ASP A 88 -5.98 4.08 -8.70
CA ASP A 88 -6.41 3.92 -10.10
C ASP A 88 -5.73 2.72 -10.76
N GLU A 89 -4.39 2.61 -10.64
CA GLU A 89 -3.67 1.49 -11.23
C GLU A 89 -4.09 0.16 -10.63
N THR A 90 -4.22 0.07 -9.30
CA THR A 90 -4.67 -1.15 -8.62
C THR A 90 -6.05 -1.59 -9.11
N THR A 91 -7.01 -0.67 -9.20
CA THR A 91 -8.36 -0.98 -9.69
C THR A 91 -8.35 -1.45 -11.15
N ARG A 92 -7.45 -0.93 -11.99
CA ARG A 92 -7.34 -1.31 -13.41
C ARG A 92 -6.62 -2.63 -13.63
N THR A 93 -5.67 -2.99 -12.76
CA THR A 93 -4.79 -4.14 -12.97
C THR A 93 -5.10 -5.32 -12.07
N VAL A 94 -6.00 -5.17 -11.09
CA VAL A 94 -6.40 -6.28 -10.22
C VAL A 94 -6.87 -7.47 -11.06
N PRO A 95 -6.31 -8.68 -10.85
CA PRO A 95 -6.64 -9.82 -11.67
C PRO A 95 -8.00 -10.39 -11.28
N SER A 96 -8.68 -11.05 -12.23
CA SER A 96 -10.05 -11.54 -12.03
C SER A 96 -10.21 -12.63 -10.96
N ASN A 97 -9.11 -13.23 -10.50
CA ASN A 97 -9.10 -14.21 -9.40
C ASN A 97 -9.04 -13.55 -8.01
N VAL A 98 -8.98 -12.22 -7.94
CA VAL A 98 -8.87 -11.45 -6.70
C VAL A 98 -10.15 -10.64 -6.51
N GLU A 99 -10.74 -10.75 -5.32
CA GLU A 99 -11.80 -9.86 -4.87
C GLU A 99 -11.17 -8.54 -4.38
N LEU A 100 -11.37 -7.45 -5.12
CA LEU A 100 -10.95 -6.12 -4.67
C LEU A 100 -12.02 -5.51 -3.76
N VAL A 101 -11.64 -5.13 -2.56
CA VAL A 101 -12.49 -4.42 -1.60
C VAL A 101 -11.91 -3.02 -1.38
N THR A 102 -12.50 -2.03 -2.05
CA THR A 102 -12.15 -0.62 -1.87
C THR A 102 -12.85 -0.05 -0.63
N LEU A 103 -12.12 0.68 0.20
CA LEU A 103 -12.62 1.25 1.46
C LEU A 103 -12.32 2.75 1.52
N GLU A 104 -13.35 3.55 1.79
CA GLU A 104 -13.27 5.01 1.94
C GLU A 104 -12.76 5.39 3.34
N CYS A 105 -11.57 4.90 3.68
CA CYS A 105 -10.90 5.15 4.95
C CYS A 105 -9.39 5.16 4.77
N HIS A 106 -8.67 5.53 5.83
CA HIS A 106 -7.23 5.38 5.93
C HIS A 106 -6.89 4.00 6.54
N ILE A 107 -5.74 3.42 6.19
CA ILE A 107 -5.33 2.09 6.67
C ILE A 107 -5.34 1.94 8.20
N ASN A 108 -5.08 3.03 8.92
CA ASN A 108 -5.06 3.09 10.39
C ASN A 108 -6.40 3.47 11.03
N ASP A 109 -7.46 3.64 10.25
CA ASP A 109 -8.81 3.85 10.80
C ASP A 109 -9.40 2.51 11.28
N PRO A 110 -10.19 2.51 12.38
CA PRO A 110 -10.80 1.28 12.89
C PRO A 110 -11.63 0.51 11.85
N GLU A 111 -12.31 1.23 10.95
CA GLU A 111 -13.12 0.66 9.87
C GLU A 111 -12.31 -0.28 8.97
N PHE A 112 -11.05 0.06 8.67
CA PHE A 112 -10.18 -0.80 7.87
C PHE A 112 -9.94 -2.13 8.58
N CYS A 113 -9.52 -2.07 9.85
CA CYS A 113 -9.27 -3.25 10.67
C CYS A 113 -10.53 -4.11 10.83
N ASP A 114 -11.67 -3.49 11.15
CA ASP A 114 -12.94 -4.20 11.34
C ASP A 114 -13.34 -4.96 10.07
N ARG A 115 -13.17 -4.36 8.89
CA ARG A 115 -13.50 -5.01 7.60
C ARG A 115 -12.57 -6.18 7.28
N VAL A 116 -11.26 -6.01 7.53
CA VAL A 116 -10.27 -7.09 7.31
C VAL A 116 -10.56 -8.27 8.24
N LEU A 117 -10.80 -8.00 9.52
CA LEU A 117 -11.09 -9.04 10.52
C LEU A 117 -12.40 -9.75 10.22
N ALA A 118 -13.47 -9.02 9.87
CA ALA A 118 -14.75 -9.63 9.50
C ALA A 118 -14.61 -10.60 8.31
N THR A 119 -13.77 -10.26 7.33
CA THR A 119 -13.52 -11.15 6.18
C THR A 119 -12.71 -12.38 6.58
N PHE A 120 -11.72 -12.20 7.45
CA PHE A 120 -10.94 -13.33 7.99
C PHE A 120 -11.83 -14.28 8.80
N ASP A 121 -12.69 -13.75 9.66
CA ASP A 121 -13.62 -14.53 10.48
C ASP A 121 -14.61 -15.32 9.60
N ASP A 122 -15.15 -14.71 8.52
CA ASP A 122 -15.95 -15.42 7.51
C ASP A 122 -15.17 -16.59 6.88
N TRP A 123 -13.90 -16.39 6.54
CA TRP A 123 -13.06 -17.45 5.97
C TRP A 123 -12.83 -18.59 6.95
N VAL A 124 -12.70 -18.30 8.25
CA VAL A 124 -12.61 -19.30 9.31
C VAL A 124 -13.93 -20.05 9.46
N GLU A 125 -15.07 -19.36 9.48
CA GLU A 125 -16.40 -19.97 9.59
C GLU A 125 -16.73 -20.89 8.41
N ARG A 126 -16.30 -20.50 7.20
CA ARG A 126 -16.45 -21.29 5.96
C ARG A 126 -15.42 -22.41 5.83
N GLY A 127 -14.46 -22.50 6.75
CA GLY A 127 -13.39 -23.51 6.72
C GLY A 127 -12.37 -23.32 5.60
N ILE A 128 -12.27 -22.12 5.02
CA ILE A 128 -11.20 -21.74 4.08
C ILE A 128 -9.88 -21.67 4.83
N ILE A 129 -9.91 -21.11 6.04
CA ILE A 129 -8.80 -21.10 7.00
C ILE A 129 -9.12 -22.09 8.12
N GLY A 130 -8.22 -23.03 8.37
CA GLY A 130 -8.34 -23.97 9.48
C GLY A 130 -8.11 -23.28 10.82
N ARG A 131 -8.83 -23.72 11.87
CA ARG A 131 -8.58 -23.33 13.27
C ARG A 131 -7.46 -24.14 13.90
#